data_AF-A0A2W0EVH2-F1
#
_entry.id   AF-A0A2W0EVH2-F1
#
_cell.length_a   1.000
_cell.length_b   1.000
_cell.length_c   1.000
_cell.angle_alpha   90.00
_cell.angle_beta   90.00
_cell.angle_gamma   90.00
#
_symmetry.space_group_name_H-M   'P 1'
#
loop_
_entity.id
_entity.type
_entity.pdbx_description
1 polymer ?
#
loop_
_entity_poly.entity_id
_entity_poly.type
_entity_poly.pdbx_seq_one_letter_code
_entity_poly.pdbx_strand_id
1 'polypeptide(L)'
;MNRAKGTAVLDKTFDILEAIGLSSEGLDNQQLAAQLSLPRATLYRLLALLVERGMVRRDANNKCYRLGFRYLELVRGAWMEPDLIAAASFELRALRDLTGETTYLAIRDGDQVLSLERCDGAHSRRSAASMGQRKAMYCTGQGKAILSALGDEERRELVKHMTLTPLTPLTITDRNRLQTELDVTRVRGYAIDDEEIVLGVRCVAAPVVDSSGQVRGALSIAGPAYRLTLERLTLLGPEVAASAQRVGSQLAVKQAEARPDELQPVSSQWAFLGGHPRWSSGENCLYWADKLGPAVYRHGPEGTVRILRTEKPIMGLEITPNGLFVALEDVYFLYEKGEVRHRTPWGFGTPTCLCCDREGRVWASIRMGSGQWKVGEVSRDGTLISHWQISEAISALCWDSPRQQLFALAPESGSLYRLRAGAEVRRFTSMPKGSGQLSGLAVDGDGSVWTALSGGWSIVKFDHEGNLERMLGVPVASPTDLCFGAVDGRTLFVTSSRQAVSRQALKNAPWSGTVMSTPAGSHGAPAPLTRGPA
;
A
#
# COMPACT_ATOMS: atom_id res chain seq x y z
N MET A 1 -18.46 48.88 2.38
CA MET A 1 -17.59 48.28 1.33
C MET A 1 -18.43 48.04 0.09
N ASN A 2 -18.05 48.66 -1.02
CA ASN A 2 -18.83 48.69 -2.27
C ASN A 2 -18.70 47.33 -2.98
N ARG A 3 -19.74 46.47 -2.90
CA ARG A 3 -19.74 45.14 -3.55
C ARG A 3 -19.89 45.30 -5.06
N ALA A 4 -18.92 44.81 -5.84
CA ALA A 4 -18.98 44.81 -7.29
C ALA A 4 -20.19 44.00 -7.80
N LYS A 5 -20.93 44.51 -8.79
CA LYS A 5 -22.20 43.96 -9.33
C LYS A 5 -22.17 42.47 -9.78
N GLY A 6 -21.00 41.85 -9.95
CA GLY A 6 -20.86 40.41 -10.21
C GLY A 6 -20.84 39.52 -8.95
N THR A 7 -20.44 40.07 -7.81
CA THR A 7 -20.30 39.35 -6.52
C THR A 7 -21.66 38.90 -5.98
N ALA A 8 -22.71 39.69 -6.18
CA ALA A 8 -24.04 39.42 -5.63
C ALA A 8 -24.72 38.16 -6.22
N VAL A 9 -24.37 37.73 -7.43
CA VAL A 9 -24.90 36.48 -8.00
C VAL A 9 -24.13 35.28 -7.47
N LEU A 10 -22.81 35.43 -7.26
CA LEU A 10 -21.98 34.40 -6.64
C LEU A 10 -22.37 34.18 -5.18
N ASP A 11 -22.56 35.24 -4.41
CA ASP A 11 -23.05 35.18 -3.01
C ASP A 11 -24.33 34.34 -2.95
N LYS A 12 -25.33 34.67 -3.76
CA LYS A 12 -26.60 33.92 -3.84
C LYS A 12 -26.42 32.47 -4.24
N THR A 13 -25.43 32.18 -5.08
CA THR A 13 -25.13 30.80 -5.50
C THR A 13 -24.55 30.02 -4.33
N PHE A 14 -23.65 30.62 -3.54
CA PHE A 14 -23.13 30.02 -2.32
C PHE A 14 -24.21 29.86 -1.25
N ASP A 15 -25.08 30.85 -1.06
CA ASP A 15 -26.21 30.77 -0.13
C ASP A 15 -27.15 29.59 -0.46
N ILE A 16 -27.42 29.36 -1.77
CA ILE A 16 -28.20 28.21 -2.23
C ILE A 16 -27.50 26.89 -1.90
N LEU A 17 -26.19 26.80 -2.18
CA LEU A 17 -25.41 25.59 -1.92
C LEU A 17 -25.32 25.28 -0.42
N GLU A 18 -25.12 26.30 0.42
CA GLU A 18 -25.07 26.17 1.87
C GLU A 18 -26.43 25.74 2.43
N ALA A 19 -27.53 26.36 2.00
CA ALA A 19 -28.88 25.97 2.43
C ALA A 19 -29.20 24.51 2.07
N ILE A 20 -28.87 24.08 0.84
CA ILE A 20 -29.05 22.69 0.41
C ILE A 20 -28.12 21.75 1.19
N GLY A 21 -26.87 22.14 1.45
CA GLY A 21 -25.88 21.32 2.14
C GLY A 21 -26.17 21.11 3.63
N LEU A 22 -26.81 22.08 4.28
CA LEU A 22 -27.22 21.98 5.69
C LEU A 22 -28.51 21.16 5.89
N SER A 23 -29.27 20.88 4.83
CA SER A 23 -30.48 20.06 4.89
C SER A 23 -30.18 18.59 4.58
N SER A 24 -30.35 17.70 5.57
CA SER A 24 -30.18 16.25 5.40
C SER A 24 -31.24 15.62 4.47
N GLU A 25 -32.44 16.20 4.41
CA GLU A 25 -33.54 15.69 3.58
C GLU A 25 -33.54 16.30 2.17
N GLY A 26 -32.75 17.35 1.95
CA GLY A 26 -32.81 18.22 0.78
C GLY A 26 -33.87 19.33 0.95
N LEU A 27 -33.93 20.26 0.00
CA LEU A 27 -34.90 21.35 0.01
C LEU A 27 -35.62 21.47 -1.32
N ASP A 28 -36.92 21.73 -1.30
CA ASP A 28 -37.68 22.05 -2.50
C ASP A 28 -37.54 23.54 -2.90
N ASN A 29 -38.11 23.89 -4.05
CA ASN A 29 -38.05 25.26 -4.57
C ASN A 29 -38.75 26.30 -3.67
N GLN A 30 -39.84 25.91 -3.00
CA GLN A 30 -40.61 26.82 -2.16
C GLN A 30 -39.87 27.10 -0.86
N GLN A 31 -39.28 26.08 -0.26
CA GLN A 31 -38.42 26.17 0.91
C GLN A 31 -37.19 27.04 0.63
N LEU A 32 -36.49 26.79 -0.49
CA LEU A 32 -35.32 27.60 -0.88
C LEU A 32 -35.68 29.07 -1.14
N ALA A 33 -36.80 29.32 -1.85
CA ALA A 33 -37.24 30.68 -2.13
C ALA A 33 -37.62 31.44 -0.84
N ALA A 34 -38.28 30.77 0.10
CA ALA A 34 -38.66 31.35 1.39
C ALA A 34 -37.45 31.61 2.28
N GLN A 35 -36.53 30.63 2.39
CA GLN A 35 -35.36 30.70 3.26
C GLN A 35 -34.37 31.78 2.80
N LEU A 36 -34.15 31.90 1.49
CA LEU A 36 -33.13 32.79 0.93
C LEU A 36 -33.69 34.13 0.43
N SER A 37 -35.02 34.32 0.50
CA SER A 37 -35.70 35.53 0.02
C SER A 37 -35.32 35.91 -1.43
N LEU A 38 -35.11 34.90 -2.29
CA LEU A 38 -34.69 35.10 -3.68
C LEU A 38 -35.89 35.14 -4.64
N PRO A 39 -35.89 36.03 -5.66
CA PRO A 39 -36.89 36.00 -6.72
C PRO A 39 -36.88 34.63 -7.42
N ARG A 40 -38.06 34.01 -7.60
CA ARG A 40 -38.19 32.66 -8.18
C ARG A 40 -37.38 32.49 -9.47
N ALA A 41 -37.48 33.43 -10.41
CA ALA A 41 -36.73 33.36 -11.68
C ALA A 41 -35.21 33.30 -11.49
N THR A 42 -34.68 33.99 -10.46
CA THR A 42 -33.24 33.94 -10.14
C THR A 42 -32.86 32.59 -9.54
N LEU A 43 -33.64 32.09 -8.59
CA LEU A 43 -33.42 30.79 -7.95
C LEU A 43 -33.43 29.66 -8.99
N TYR A 44 -34.42 29.61 -9.89
CA TYR A 44 -34.52 28.59 -10.93
C TYR A 44 -33.32 28.58 -11.86
N ARG A 45 -32.86 29.75 -12.31
CA ARG A 45 -31.70 29.84 -13.20
C ARG A 45 -30.40 29.38 -12.51
N LEU A 46 -30.21 29.74 -11.24
CA LEU A 46 -29.05 29.31 -10.47
C LEU A 46 -29.08 27.81 -10.18
N LEU A 47 -30.23 27.26 -9.79
CA LEU A 47 -30.41 25.82 -9.59
C LEU A 47 -30.18 25.04 -10.89
N ALA A 48 -30.69 25.51 -12.02
CA ALA A 48 -30.46 24.87 -13.32
C ALA A 48 -28.97 24.80 -13.66
N LEU A 49 -28.23 25.89 -13.49
CA LEU A 49 -26.79 25.93 -13.70
C LEU A 49 -26.03 25.00 -12.75
N LEU A 50 -26.41 24.99 -11.46
CA LEU A 50 -25.79 24.11 -10.47
C LEU A 50 -26.06 22.63 -10.75
N VAL A 51 -27.25 22.30 -11.26
CA VAL A 51 -27.61 20.95 -11.71
C VAL A 51 -26.82 20.54 -12.95
N GLU A 52 -26.73 21.42 -13.95
CA GLU A 52 -25.94 21.20 -15.16
C GLU A 52 -24.45 20.96 -14.84
N ARG A 53 -23.91 21.69 -13.86
CA ARG A 53 -22.52 21.53 -13.38
C ARG A 53 -22.31 20.33 -12.46
N GLY A 54 -23.37 19.57 -12.15
CA GLY A 54 -23.33 18.42 -11.23
C GLY A 54 -23.07 18.80 -9.76
N MET A 55 -23.16 20.10 -9.43
CA MET A 55 -22.98 20.63 -8.08
C MET A 55 -24.26 20.50 -7.25
N VAL A 56 -25.42 20.47 -7.88
CA VAL A 56 -26.70 20.13 -7.25
C VAL A 56 -27.31 18.96 -8.04
N ARG A 57 -28.08 18.12 -7.37
CA ARG A 57 -28.92 17.11 -8.02
C ARG A 57 -30.34 17.26 -7.53
N ARG A 58 -31.28 16.91 -8.40
CA ARG A 58 -32.69 16.85 -8.05
C ARG A 58 -33.06 15.40 -7.81
N ASP A 59 -33.56 15.11 -6.62
CA ASP A 59 -34.08 13.79 -6.28
C ASP A 59 -35.40 13.58 -7.02
N ALA A 60 -35.49 12.45 -7.73
CA ALA A 60 -36.62 12.13 -8.60
C ALA A 60 -37.90 11.84 -7.81
N ASN A 61 -37.77 11.37 -6.56
CA ASN A 61 -38.90 10.86 -5.78
C ASN A 61 -39.64 11.95 -4.99
N ASN A 62 -38.90 12.92 -4.43
CA ASN A 62 -39.45 13.97 -3.56
C ASN A 62 -39.33 15.38 -4.16
N LYS A 63 -38.79 15.52 -5.39
CA LYS A 63 -38.56 16.80 -6.09
C LYS A 63 -37.66 17.79 -5.32
N CYS A 64 -36.95 17.33 -4.28
CA CYS A 64 -36.01 18.14 -3.51
C CYS A 64 -34.64 18.23 -4.20
N TYR A 65 -33.93 19.31 -3.92
CA TYR A 65 -32.54 19.51 -4.32
C TYR A 65 -31.60 19.02 -3.21
N ARG A 66 -30.52 18.37 -3.63
CA ARG A 66 -29.43 17.89 -2.79
C ARG A 66 -28.09 18.29 -3.43
N LEU A 67 -27.01 18.31 -2.65
CA LEU A 67 -25.67 18.49 -3.23
C LEU A 67 -25.39 17.37 -4.25
N GLY A 68 -24.80 17.70 -5.39
CA GLY A 68 -24.49 16.76 -6.45
C GLY A 68 -23.20 15.97 -6.20
N PHE A 69 -22.94 14.93 -6.99
CA PHE A 69 -21.79 14.06 -6.79
C PHE A 69 -20.45 14.71 -7.19
N ARG A 70 -20.47 15.85 -7.89
CA ARG A 70 -19.25 16.57 -8.30
C ARG A 70 -18.37 16.94 -7.10
N TYR A 71 -18.95 17.20 -5.93
CA TYR A 71 -18.16 17.44 -4.72
C TYR A 71 -17.34 16.21 -4.31
N LEU A 72 -17.86 15.00 -4.45
CA LEU A 72 -17.10 13.78 -4.16
C LEU A 72 -15.92 13.61 -5.12
N GLU A 73 -16.12 13.93 -6.40
CA GLU A 73 -15.05 13.89 -7.41
C GLU A 73 -13.94 14.90 -7.09
N LEU A 74 -14.33 16.13 -6.72
CA LEU A 74 -13.39 17.20 -6.35
C LEU A 74 -12.64 16.87 -5.05
N VAL A 75 -13.34 16.34 -4.04
CA VAL A 75 -12.72 15.91 -2.77
C VAL A 75 -11.78 14.74 -3.02
N ARG A 76 -12.16 13.73 -3.81
CA ARG A 76 -11.28 12.59 -4.15
C ARG A 76 -9.99 13.02 -4.86
N GLY A 77 -10.03 14.07 -5.68
CA GLY A 77 -8.83 14.61 -6.34
C GLY A 77 -7.97 15.52 -5.46
N ALA A 78 -8.53 16.11 -4.41
CA ALA A 78 -7.87 17.14 -3.59
C ALA A 78 -7.53 16.70 -2.16
N TRP A 79 -8.18 15.66 -1.62
CA TRP A 79 -8.06 15.25 -0.23
C TRP A 79 -7.39 13.88 -0.12
N MET A 80 -6.21 13.88 0.51
CA MET A 80 -5.46 12.70 0.96
C MET A 80 -5.94 12.17 2.32
N GLU A 81 -7.03 12.70 2.90
CA GLU A 81 -7.54 12.32 4.23
C GLU A 81 -8.77 11.36 4.32
N PRO A 82 -9.15 10.56 3.31
CA PRO A 82 -10.10 9.45 3.55
C PRO A 82 -9.66 8.52 4.68
N ASP A 83 -8.34 8.42 4.91
CA ASP A 83 -7.73 7.49 5.86
C ASP A 83 -7.95 7.89 7.33
N LEU A 84 -8.03 9.19 7.64
CA LEU A 84 -8.22 9.69 9.01
C LEU A 84 -9.61 9.36 9.56
N ILE A 85 -10.65 9.63 8.78
CA ILE A 85 -12.04 9.30 9.12
C ILE A 85 -12.19 7.78 9.24
N ALA A 86 -11.64 7.02 8.29
CA ALA A 86 -11.70 5.56 8.32
C ALA A 86 -11.03 4.96 9.56
N ALA A 87 -9.83 5.42 9.92
CA ALA A 87 -9.10 4.96 11.11
C ALA A 87 -9.80 5.36 12.42
N ALA A 88 -10.44 6.54 12.46
CA ALA A 88 -11.11 7.05 13.65
C ALA A 88 -12.49 6.43 13.90
N SER A 89 -13.21 5.97 12.87
CA SER A 89 -14.63 5.60 12.99
C SER A 89 -14.88 4.48 14.02
N PHE A 90 -13.98 3.50 14.12
CA PHE A 90 -14.09 2.44 15.13
C PHE A 90 -13.90 2.99 16.56
N GLU A 91 -12.85 3.78 16.77
CA GLU A 91 -12.52 4.36 18.08
C GLU A 91 -13.59 5.35 18.57
N LEU A 92 -14.16 6.16 17.67
CA LEU A 92 -15.26 7.06 17.99
C LEU A 92 -16.50 6.31 18.52
N ARG A 93 -16.83 5.17 17.91
CA ARG A 93 -17.95 4.33 18.35
C ARG A 93 -17.64 3.64 19.67
N ALA A 94 -16.43 3.13 19.85
CA ALA A 94 -16.00 2.49 21.08
C ALA A 94 -16.05 3.47 22.27
N LEU A 95 -15.53 4.69 22.12
CA LEU A 95 -15.61 5.73 23.14
C LEU A 95 -17.06 6.17 23.44
N ARG A 96 -17.91 6.24 22.41
CA ARG A 96 -19.36 6.52 22.59
C ARG A 96 -20.00 5.39 23.41
N ASP A 97 -19.76 4.13 23.06
CA ASP A 97 -20.36 2.98 23.72
C ASP A 97 -19.87 2.83 25.17
N LEU A 98 -18.61 3.16 25.42
CA LEU A 98 -18.02 3.16 26.76
C LEU A 98 -18.62 4.25 27.66
N THR A 99 -18.93 5.43 27.10
CA THR A 99 -19.28 6.61 27.91
C THR A 99 -20.73 7.04 27.85
N GLY A 100 -21.47 6.64 26.82
CA GLY A 100 -22.82 7.13 26.51
C GLY A 100 -22.85 8.57 25.97
N GLU A 101 -21.72 9.28 25.92
CA GLU A 101 -21.63 10.68 25.48
C GLU A 101 -21.26 10.79 23.98
N THR A 102 -21.41 11.99 23.42
CA THR A 102 -21.11 12.22 22.00
C THR A 102 -19.62 12.32 21.77
N THR A 103 -19.10 11.63 20.75
CA THR A 103 -17.69 11.68 20.35
C THR A 103 -17.50 12.43 19.03
N TYR A 104 -16.34 13.08 18.87
CA TYR A 104 -16.00 13.85 17.69
C TYR A 104 -14.56 13.62 17.24
N LEU A 105 -14.35 13.61 15.93
CA LEU A 105 -13.06 13.78 15.27
C LEU A 105 -13.00 15.19 14.69
N ALA A 106 -11.90 15.90 14.94
CA ALA A 106 -11.67 17.22 14.37
C ALA A 106 -10.24 17.40 13.86
N ILE A 107 -10.09 18.26 12.87
CA ILE A 107 -8.80 18.68 12.29
C ILE A 107 -8.56 20.17 12.54
N ARG A 108 -7.32 20.60 12.33
CA ARG A 108 -6.95 22.02 12.33
C ARG A 108 -7.19 22.62 10.95
N ASP A 109 -7.83 23.78 10.92
CA ASP A 109 -7.92 24.66 9.76
C ASP A 109 -7.52 26.07 10.20
N GLY A 110 -6.27 26.46 9.93
CA GLY A 110 -5.69 27.72 10.41
C GLY A 110 -5.60 27.77 11.95
N ASP A 111 -6.30 28.74 12.55
CA ASP A 111 -6.42 28.99 13.99
C ASP A 111 -7.73 28.41 14.59
N GLN A 112 -8.42 27.57 13.82
CA GLN A 112 -9.70 26.97 14.18
C GLN A 112 -9.64 25.43 14.10
N VAL A 113 -10.57 24.78 14.80
CA VAL A 113 -10.86 23.36 14.67
C VAL A 113 -12.12 23.15 13.82
N LEU A 114 -12.06 22.15 12.94
CA LEU A 114 -13.17 21.73 12.08
C LEU A 114 -13.53 20.27 12.42
N SER A 115 -14.78 20.02 12.81
CA SER A 115 -15.25 18.65 13.08
C SER A 115 -15.55 17.89 11.78
N LEU A 116 -14.87 16.77 11.59
CA LEU A 116 -14.97 15.89 10.40
C LEU A 116 -15.90 14.69 10.60
N GLU A 117 -15.96 14.14 11.81
CA GLU A 117 -16.86 13.03 12.14
C GLU A 117 -17.46 13.20 13.55
N ARG A 118 -18.67 12.67 13.74
CA ARG A 118 -19.41 12.69 15.01
C ARG A 118 -20.14 11.37 15.19
N CYS A 119 -20.03 10.77 16.37
CA CYS A 119 -20.88 9.66 16.79
C CYS A 119 -21.78 10.12 17.94
N ASP A 120 -23.09 10.11 17.70
CA ASP A 120 -24.10 10.57 18.65
C ASP A 120 -24.17 9.69 19.90
N GLY A 121 -24.10 10.32 21.08
CA GLY A 121 -24.27 9.65 22.37
C GLY A 121 -25.69 9.11 22.58
N ALA A 122 -25.83 8.15 23.51
CA ALA A 122 -27.09 7.44 23.78
C ALA A 122 -28.15 8.29 24.50
N HIS A 123 -27.78 9.45 25.03
CA HIS A 123 -28.67 10.30 25.82
C HIS A 123 -29.54 11.23 24.96
N SER A 124 -30.78 11.46 25.41
CA SER A 124 -31.72 12.40 24.79
C SER A 124 -31.20 13.85 24.82
N ARG A 125 -30.60 14.26 25.93
CA ARG A 125 -29.83 15.51 26.07
C ARG A 125 -28.34 15.23 25.92
N ARG A 126 -27.81 15.51 24.74
CA ARG A 126 -26.40 15.28 24.35
C ARG A 126 -25.77 16.55 23.77
N SER A 127 -24.45 16.56 23.63
CA SER A 127 -23.77 17.63 22.89
C SER A 127 -24.29 17.65 21.45
N ALA A 128 -24.65 18.86 20.98
CA ALA A 128 -25.28 19.07 19.67
C ALA A 128 -24.40 19.88 18.71
N ALA A 129 -23.08 19.92 18.91
CA ALA A 129 -22.18 20.66 18.02
C ALA A 129 -22.35 20.22 16.54
N SER A 130 -22.58 21.19 15.65
CA SER A 130 -22.83 20.95 14.23
C SER A 130 -21.57 20.49 13.50
N MET A 131 -21.73 19.52 12.60
CA MET A 131 -20.69 19.10 11.68
C MET A 131 -20.30 20.24 10.74
N GLY A 132 -19.00 20.38 10.43
CA GLY A 132 -18.51 21.42 9.52
C GLY A 132 -18.42 22.84 10.09
N GLN A 133 -18.83 23.07 11.35
CA GLN A 133 -18.60 24.36 12.01
C GLN A 133 -17.16 24.49 12.48
N ARG A 134 -16.58 25.68 12.26
CA ARG A 134 -15.27 26.04 12.78
C ARG A 134 -15.39 26.63 14.18
N LYS A 135 -14.51 26.22 15.09
CA LYS A 135 -14.43 26.74 16.47
C LYS A 135 -13.01 27.17 16.81
N ALA A 136 -12.84 28.15 17.68
CA ALA A 136 -11.50 28.63 18.03
C ALA A 136 -10.72 27.56 18.83
N MET A 137 -9.42 27.45 18.56
CA MET A 137 -8.61 26.39 19.17
C MET A 137 -8.37 26.58 20.67
N TYR A 138 -8.20 27.83 21.12
CA TYR A 138 -7.75 28.14 22.50
C TYR A 138 -8.74 27.78 23.60
N CYS A 139 -10.04 27.67 23.29
CA CYS A 139 -11.11 27.45 24.26
C CYS A 139 -11.88 26.14 24.03
N THR A 140 -11.36 25.25 23.17
CA THR A 140 -11.97 23.93 22.93
C THR A 140 -11.03 22.83 23.38
N GLY A 141 -11.58 21.72 23.89
CA GLY A 141 -10.77 20.54 24.24
C GLY A 141 -9.96 20.06 23.02
N GLN A 142 -10.62 19.93 21.86
CA GLN A 142 -9.99 19.53 20.59
C GLN A 142 -8.85 20.48 20.19
N GLY A 143 -9.08 21.79 20.25
CA GLY A 143 -8.08 22.77 19.86
C GLY A 143 -6.88 22.80 20.80
N LYS A 144 -7.11 22.74 22.13
CA LYS A 144 -6.03 22.64 23.12
C LYS A 144 -5.23 21.35 22.97
N ALA A 145 -5.90 20.23 22.69
CA ALA A 145 -5.22 18.96 22.40
C ALA A 145 -4.30 19.10 21.18
N ILE A 146 -4.80 19.62 20.05
CA ILE A 146 -4.00 19.85 18.85
C ILE A 146 -2.83 20.80 19.15
N LEU A 147 -3.10 21.98 19.74
CA LEU A 147 -2.08 22.98 20.07
C LEU A 147 -0.99 22.41 20.98
N SER A 148 -1.34 21.53 21.92
CA SER A 148 -0.37 20.90 22.82
C SER A 148 0.57 19.94 22.09
N ALA A 149 0.16 19.35 20.97
CA ALA A 149 0.97 18.40 20.21
C ALA A 149 1.81 19.06 19.10
N LEU A 150 1.54 20.32 18.76
CA LEU A 150 2.36 21.06 17.77
C LEU A 150 3.78 21.31 18.28
N GLY A 151 4.71 21.47 17.33
CA GLY A 151 6.07 21.92 17.61
C GLY A 151 6.08 23.27 18.32
N ASP A 152 7.05 23.50 19.20
CA ASP A 152 7.05 24.66 20.10
C ASP A 152 7.02 26.01 19.39
N GLU A 153 7.71 26.13 18.26
CA GLU A 153 7.73 27.36 17.46
C GLU A 153 6.40 27.62 16.76
N GLU A 154 5.85 26.61 16.07
CA GLU A 154 4.53 26.69 15.42
C GLU A 154 3.43 27.03 16.44
N ARG A 155 3.44 26.36 17.59
CA ARG A 155 2.50 26.60 18.69
C ARG A 155 2.57 28.04 19.18
N ARG A 156 3.77 28.56 19.47
CA ARG A 156 3.95 29.94 19.97
C ARG A 156 3.46 30.95 18.95
N GLU A 157 3.78 30.76 17.67
CA GLU A 157 3.39 31.70 16.62
C GLU A 157 1.87 31.71 16.43
N LEU A 158 1.22 30.55 16.46
CA LEU A 158 -0.25 30.46 16.42
C LEU A 158 -0.90 31.18 17.61
N VAL A 159 -0.48 30.87 18.84
CA VAL A 159 -1.05 31.48 20.06
C VAL A 159 -0.85 33.00 20.09
N LYS A 160 0.27 33.49 19.56
CA LYS A 160 0.56 34.93 19.46
C LYS A 160 -0.45 35.67 18.59
N HIS A 161 -0.84 35.09 17.45
CA HIS A 161 -1.76 35.72 16.49
C HIS A 161 -3.25 35.44 16.77
N MET A 162 -3.56 34.50 17.65
CA MET A 162 -4.93 34.21 18.06
C MET A 162 -5.58 35.37 18.81
N THR A 163 -6.85 35.63 18.48
CA THR A 163 -7.73 36.52 19.25
C THR A 163 -8.46 35.70 20.33
N LEU A 164 -8.11 35.93 21.60
CA LEU A 164 -8.66 35.19 22.74
C LEU A 164 -9.92 35.89 23.28
N THR A 165 -11.04 35.73 22.56
CA THR A 165 -12.34 36.31 22.94
C THR A 165 -12.92 35.63 24.19
N PRO A 166 -13.36 36.37 25.22
CA PRO A 166 -14.02 35.76 26.38
C PRO A 166 -15.43 35.28 25.99
N LEU A 167 -15.61 33.96 25.81
CA LEU A 167 -16.91 33.36 25.46
C LEU A 167 -17.72 32.99 26.71
N THR A 168 -17.03 32.65 27.79
CA THR A 168 -17.56 32.39 29.13
C THR A 168 -16.65 33.03 30.18
N PRO A 169 -17.08 33.14 31.45
CA PRO A 169 -16.20 33.59 32.54
C PRO A 169 -14.98 32.69 32.78
N LEU A 170 -14.99 31.46 32.25
CA LEU A 170 -13.94 30.46 32.42
C LEU A 170 -12.96 30.43 31.25
N THR A 171 -13.28 31.11 30.14
CA THR A 171 -12.41 31.18 28.96
C THR A 171 -11.03 31.73 29.32
N ILE A 172 -9.97 31.01 28.93
CA ILE A 172 -8.59 31.48 29.10
C ILE A 172 -8.30 32.59 28.08
N THR A 173 -8.17 33.82 28.55
CA THR A 173 -7.87 35.00 27.72
C THR A 173 -6.45 35.54 27.90
N ASP A 174 -5.70 35.03 28.88
CA ASP A 174 -4.29 35.34 29.08
C ASP A 174 -3.40 34.34 28.31
N ARG A 175 -2.49 34.86 27.47
CA ARG A 175 -1.64 34.02 26.61
C ARG A 175 -0.64 33.18 27.39
N ASN A 176 -0.08 33.70 28.48
CA ASN A 176 0.89 32.94 29.29
C ASN A 176 0.20 31.79 30.03
N ARG A 177 -1.00 32.05 30.55
CA ARG A 177 -1.87 31.03 31.17
C ARG A 177 -2.26 29.96 30.15
N LEU A 178 -2.63 30.35 28.92
CA LEU A 178 -2.92 29.39 27.86
C LEU A 178 -1.68 28.53 27.54
N GLN A 179 -0.51 29.15 27.42
CA GLN A 179 0.73 28.43 27.13
C GLN A 179 1.05 27.39 28.23
N THR A 180 0.87 27.78 29.49
CA THR A 180 1.04 26.90 30.65
C THR A 180 0.05 25.74 30.61
N GLU A 181 -1.22 25.99 30.31
CA GLU A 181 -2.24 24.94 30.17
C GLU A 181 -1.91 23.97 29.02
N LEU A 182 -1.34 24.47 27.92
CA LEU A 182 -0.91 23.64 26.79
C LEU A 182 0.31 22.78 27.17
N ASP A 183 1.23 23.27 27.99
CA ASP A 183 2.36 22.47 28.50
C ASP A 183 1.86 21.36 29.44
N VAL A 184 0.91 21.65 30.33
CA VAL A 184 0.25 20.64 31.17
C VAL A 184 -0.48 19.60 30.31
N THR A 185 -1.21 20.07 29.29
CA THR A 185 -1.94 19.23 28.33
C THR A 185 -0.99 18.28 27.60
N ARG A 186 0.17 18.78 27.14
CA ARG A 186 1.19 17.97 26.47
C ARG A 186 1.72 16.86 27.37
N VAL A 187 2.03 17.18 28.63
CA VAL A 187 2.56 16.19 29.60
C VAL A 187 1.51 15.15 29.98
N ARG A 188 0.25 15.55 30.19
CA ARG A 188 -0.83 14.61 30.57
C ARG A 188 -1.38 13.79 29.39
N GLY A 189 -1.14 14.23 28.15
CA GLY A 189 -1.54 13.53 26.91
C GLY A 189 -2.99 13.77 26.45
N TYR A 190 -3.77 14.57 27.17
CA TYR A 190 -5.14 14.94 26.83
C TYR A 190 -5.45 16.37 27.29
N ALA A 191 -6.50 16.99 26.76
CA ALA A 191 -6.99 18.33 27.11
C ALA A 191 -8.37 18.24 27.75
N ILE A 192 -8.67 19.17 28.65
CA ILE A 192 -10.01 19.38 29.21
C ILE A 192 -10.48 20.77 28.82
N ASP A 193 -11.72 20.88 28.33
CA ASP A 193 -12.46 22.13 28.24
C ASP A 193 -13.52 22.12 29.35
N ASP A 194 -13.27 22.96 30.37
CA ASP A 194 -14.11 23.13 31.54
C ASP A 194 -15.03 24.34 31.36
N GLU A 195 -16.04 24.16 30.51
CA GLU A 195 -17.04 25.20 30.22
C GLU A 195 -16.41 26.50 29.66
N GLU A 196 -15.31 26.37 28.92
CA GLU A 196 -14.52 27.50 28.39
C GLU A 196 -15.15 28.08 27.12
N ILE A 197 -15.86 27.26 26.35
CA ILE A 197 -16.59 27.69 25.14
C ILE A 197 -18.08 27.89 25.39
N VAL A 198 -18.71 27.00 26.16
CA VAL A 198 -20.15 27.01 26.44
C VAL A 198 -20.39 26.55 27.87
N LEU A 199 -21.09 27.38 28.66
CA LEU A 199 -21.51 27.02 30.02
C LEU A 199 -22.43 25.79 30.00
N GLY A 200 -22.22 24.90 30.96
CA GLY A 200 -22.93 23.63 31.11
C GLY A 200 -22.46 22.51 30.19
N VAL A 201 -21.40 22.70 29.40
CA VAL A 201 -20.82 21.68 28.52
C VAL A 201 -19.34 21.51 28.84
N ARG A 202 -18.90 20.26 28.97
CA ARG A 202 -17.49 19.92 29.14
C ARG A 202 -17.03 18.95 28.07
N CYS A 203 -15.73 18.96 27.83
CA CYS A 203 -15.09 18.11 26.84
C CYS A 203 -13.74 17.61 27.33
N VAL A 204 -13.40 16.36 26.99
CA VAL A 204 -12.04 15.82 27.08
C VAL A 204 -11.60 15.38 25.69
N ALA A 205 -10.36 15.70 25.32
CA ALA A 205 -9.85 15.45 23.99
C ALA A 205 -8.38 15.01 24.01
N ALA A 206 -7.93 14.29 23.01
CA ALA A 206 -6.52 13.95 22.84
C ALA A 206 -6.08 14.13 21.39
N PRO A 207 -4.82 14.55 21.15
CA PRO A 207 -4.32 14.75 19.81
C PRO A 207 -4.11 13.42 19.09
N VAL A 208 -4.51 13.36 17.82
CA VAL A 208 -4.14 12.26 16.92
C VAL A 208 -2.84 12.66 16.25
N VAL A 209 -1.76 11.96 16.62
CA VAL A 209 -0.42 12.15 16.07
C VAL A 209 -0.05 10.89 15.31
N ASP A 210 0.32 11.02 14.04
CA ASP A 210 0.72 9.87 13.23
C ASP A 210 2.12 9.36 13.60
N SER A 211 2.53 8.22 13.02
CA SER A 211 3.85 7.65 13.32
C SER A 211 5.03 8.50 12.81
N SER A 212 4.79 9.53 11.99
CA SER A 212 5.79 10.51 11.57
C SER A 212 5.92 11.68 12.55
N GLY A 213 5.10 11.71 13.60
CA GLY A 213 5.05 12.80 14.56
C GLY A 213 4.21 13.98 14.10
N GLN A 214 3.46 13.86 12.99
CA GLN A 214 2.60 14.94 12.50
C GLN A 214 1.24 14.90 13.22
N VAL A 215 0.78 16.07 13.67
CA VAL A 215 -0.54 16.23 14.28
C VAL A 215 -1.61 16.22 13.18
N ARG A 216 -2.41 15.15 13.13
CA ARG A 216 -3.47 14.95 12.14
C ARG A 216 -4.83 15.49 12.60
N GLY A 217 -5.03 15.64 13.90
CA GLY A 217 -6.29 16.13 14.45
C GLY A 217 -6.43 15.85 15.95
N ALA A 218 -7.67 15.72 16.42
CA ALA A 218 -7.97 15.29 17.78
C ALA A 218 -9.27 14.46 17.84
N LEU A 219 -9.29 13.49 18.75
CA LEU A 219 -10.50 12.81 19.21
C LEU A 219 -11.01 13.48 20.48
N SER A 220 -12.32 13.48 20.68
CA SER A 220 -12.91 14.05 21.89
C SER A 220 -14.23 13.42 22.29
N ILE A 221 -14.56 13.54 23.57
CA ILE A 221 -15.86 13.24 24.17
C ILE A 221 -16.44 14.54 24.71
N ALA A 222 -17.69 14.85 24.38
CA ALA A 222 -18.37 16.05 24.87
C ALA A 222 -19.80 15.77 25.33
N GLY A 223 -20.20 16.45 26.40
CA GLY A 223 -21.48 16.25 27.06
C GLY A 223 -21.74 17.27 28.16
N PRO A 224 -22.93 17.21 28.80
CA PRO A 224 -23.29 18.16 29.85
C PRO A 224 -22.39 18.06 31.08
N ALA A 225 -22.01 19.20 31.64
CA ALA A 225 -21.06 19.31 32.74
C ALA A 225 -21.47 18.55 34.01
N TYR A 226 -22.78 18.36 34.23
CA TYR A 226 -23.30 17.58 35.35
C TYR A 226 -23.13 16.06 35.20
N ARG A 227 -22.93 15.53 33.97
CA ARG A 227 -22.58 14.11 33.73
C ARG A 227 -21.09 13.91 33.50
N LEU A 228 -20.44 14.88 32.87
CA LEU A 228 -19.00 14.91 32.66
C LEU A 228 -18.36 15.77 33.76
N THR A 229 -18.37 15.27 35.00
CA THR A 229 -17.67 15.92 36.12
C THR A 229 -16.16 15.95 35.87
N LEU A 230 -15.43 16.87 36.49
CA LEU A 230 -13.97 16.93 36.35
C LEU A 230 -13.29 15.60 36.71
N GLU A 231 -13.74 14.95 37.79
CA GLU A 231 -13.28 13.61 38.16
C GLU A 231 -13.49 12.58 37.04
N ARG A 232 -14.67 12.57 36.42
CA ARG A 232 -14.96 11.68 35.30
C ARG A 232 -14.09 12.00 34.09
N LEU A 233 -13.83 13.28 33.80
CA LEU A 233 -12.94 13.67 32.69
C LEU A 233 -11.49 13.24 32.94
N THR A 234 -11.01 13.34 34.19
CA THR A 234 -9.68 12.83 34.57
C THR A 234 -9.56 11.32 34.37
N LEU A 235 -10.63 10.56 34.63
CA LEU A 235 -10.68 9.11 34.37
C LEU A 235 -10.78 8.78 32.87
N LEU A 236 -11.51 9.58 32.10
CA LEU A 236 -11.69 9.37 30.65
C LEU A 236 -10.51 9.83 29.81
N GLY A 237 -9.74 10.81 30.27
CA GLY A 237 -8.60 11.38 29.54
C GLY A 237 -7.60 10.35 29.01
N PRO A 238 -7.09 9.42 29.84
CA PRO A 238 -6.21 8.35 29.39
C PRO A 238 -6.80 7.45 28.31
N GLU A 239 -8.10 7.12 28.40
CA GLU A 239 -8.78 6.30 27.39
C GLU A 239 -8.89 7.04 26.04
N VAL A 240 -9.23 8.33 26.08
CA VAL A 240 -9.26 9.16 24.87
C VAL A 240 -7.86 9.30 24.24
N ALA A 241 -6.82 9.42 25.07
CA ALA A 241 -5.43 9.45 24.61
C ALA A 241 -5.01 8.11 23.97
N ALA A 242 -5.35 6.98 24.59
CA ALA A 242 -5.07 5.66 24.06
C ALA A 242 -5.80 5.41 22.72
N SER A 243 -7.08 5.81 22.62
CA SER A 243 -7.83 5.79 21.36
C SER A 243 -7.17 6.66 20.29
N ALA A 244 -6.79 7.90 20.63
CA ALA A 244 -6.13 8.79 19.68
C ALA A 244 -4.78 8.26 19.21
N GLN A 245 -4.02 7.58 20.09
CA GLN A 245 -2.78 6.90 19.73
C GLN A 245 -3.02 5.71 18.79
N ARG A 246 -4.07 4.89 19.03
CA ARG A 246 -4.44 3.80 18.13
C ARG A 246 -4.83 4.33 16.75
N VAL A 247 -5.60 5.41 16.66
CA VAL A 247 -5.87 6.09 15.39
C VAL A 247 -4.56 6.57 14.76
N GLY A 248 -3.72 7.28 15.49
CA GLY A 248 -2.42 7.76 15.02
C GLY A 248 -1.51 6.67 14.44
N SER A 249 -1.45 5.52 15.10
CA SER A 249 -0.66 4.36 14.64
C SER A 249 -1.17 3.75 13.34
N GLN A 250 -2.46 3.87 13.04
CA GLN A 250 -3.05 3.45 11.78
C GLN A 250 -2.77 4.44 10.63
N LEU A 251 -2.42 5.69 10.97
CA LEU A 251 -2.26 6.79 10.01
C LEU A 251 -0.87 6.87 9.38
N ALA A 252 -0.09 5.80 9.46
CA ALA A 252 1.18 5.74 8.80
C ALA A 252 1.51 4.36 8.23
N VAL A 253 1.22 4.23 6.93
CA VAL A 253 2.21 3.84 5.93
C VAL A 253 2.05 4.81 4.76
N LYS A 254 2.63 6.01 4.89
CA LYS A 254 2.98 6.91 3.77
C LYS A 254 3.98 7.97 4.24
N GLN A 255 5.02 7.54 4.96
CA GLN A 255 6.28 8.26 4.81
C GLN A 255 6.67 8.16 3.34
N ALA A 256 7.27 9.22 2.83
CA ALA A 256 8.09 9.17 1.63
C ALA A 256 9.32 8.28 1.89
N GLU A 257 9.11 7.00 2.18
CA GLU A 257 10.02 5.98 1.70
C GLU A 257 10.08 6.15 0.18
N ALA A 258 11.28 6.13 -0.40
CA ALA A 258 11.45 6.10 -1.84
C ALA A 258 10.38 5.18 -2.44
N ARG A 259 9.58 5.67 -3.40
CA ARG A 259 8.51 4.88 -4.03
C ARG A 259 9.03 3.45 -4.25
N PRO A 260 8.51 2.43 -3.52
CA PRO A 260 8.94 1.04 -3.73
C PRO A 260 8.61 0.55 -5.16
N ASP A 261 7.80 1.33 -5.88
CA ASP A 261 7.27 1.02 -7.20
C ASP A 261 8.05 1.61 -8.38
N GLU A 262 9.14 2.36 -8.18
CA GLU A 262 10.05 2.58 -9.30
C GLU A 262 11.06 1.43 -9.32
N LEU A 263 10.60 0.28 -9.81
CA LEU A 263 11.51 -0.71 -10.37
C LEU A 263 12.48 0.03 -11.28
N GLN A 264 13.76 -0.01 -10.94
CA GLN A 264 14.81 0.66 -11.70
C GLN A 264 15.48 -0.35 -12.63
N PRO A 265 15.75 0.01 -13.91
CA PRO A 265 16.55 -0.82 -14.77
C PRO A 265 17.96 -0.95 -14.17
N VAL A 266 18.36 -2.18 -13.88
CA VAL A 266 19.71 -2.52 -13.38
C VAL A 266 20.72 -2.43 -14.51
N SER A 267 20.26 -2.64 -15.74
CA SER A 267 21.10 -2.69 -16.92
C SER A 267 20.34 -2.13 -18.13
N SER A 268 21.05 -1.38 -18.98
CA SER A 268 20.57 -1.01 -20.32
C SER A 268 20.66 -2.15 -21.33
N GLN A 269 21.38 -3.23 -21.01
CA GLN A 269 21.44 -4.44 -21.83
C GLN A 269 20.07 -5.11 -21.86
N TRP A 270 19.51 -5.25 -23.07
CA TRP A 270 18.26 -5.96 -23.29
C TRP A 270 18.49 -7.42 -23.65
N ALA A 271 17.49 -8.24 -23.36
CA ALA A 271 17.32 -9.60 -23.86
C ALA A 271 16.02 -9.77 -24.62
N PHE A 272 16.01 -10.71 -25.56
CA PHE A 272 14.78 -11.14 -26.22
C PHE A 272 13.85 -11.84 -25.22
N LEU A 273 14.42 -12.75 -24.43
CA LEU A 273 13.75 -13.44 -23.32
C LEU A 273 14.71 -13.53 -22.13
N GLY A 274 14.65 -12.56 -21.23
CA GLY A 274 15.41 -12.62 -19.98
C GLY A 274 14.93 -13.78 -19.10
N GLY A 275 15.83 -14.42 -18.37
CA GLY A 275 15.47 -15.44 -17.38
C GLY A 275 16.67 -15.89 -16.55
N HIS A 276 16.38 -16.77 -15.59
CA HIS A 276 17.36 -17.39 -14.69
C HIS A 276 18.25 -16.38 -13.93
N PRO A 277 17.70 -15.32 -13.31
CA PRO A 277 18.51 -14.41 -12.51
C PRO A 277 19.03 -15.15 -11.27
N ARG A 278 20.32 -14.96 -10.95
CA ARG A 278 20.98 -15.55 -9.79
C ARG A 278 21.95 -14.55 -9.17
N TRP A 279 21.78 -14.30 -7.88
CA TRP A 279 22.66 -13.42 -7.13
C TRP A 279 23.82 -14.19 -6.48
N SER A 280 25.06 -13.82 -6.82
CA SER A 280 26.26 -14.35 -6.17
C SER A 280 26.67 -13.40 -5.04
N SER A 281 26.44 -13.83 -3.80
CA SER A 281 26.86 -13.08 -2.61
C SER A 281 28.39 -12.99 -2.49
N GLY A 282 29.11 -14.06 -2.87
CA GLY A 282 30.58 -14.09 -2.82
C GLY A 282 31.24 -13.13 -3.81
N GLU A 283 30.62 -12.91 -4.97
CA GLU A 283 31.13 -11.97 -5.99
C GLU A 283 30.43 -10.61 -6.00
N ASN A 284 29.39 -10.43 -5.18
CA ASN A 284 28.51 -9.26 -5.17
C ASN A 284 28.02 -8.88 -6.57
N CYS A 285 27.49 -9.86 -7.30
CA CYS A 285 27.05 -9.67 -8.68
C CYS A 285 25.78 -10.47 -9.01
N LEU A 286 25.03 -9.98 -10.00
CA LEU A 286 23.87 -10.63 -10.56
C LEU A 286 24.23 -11.31 -11.89
N TYR A 287 23.96 -12.60 -11.99
CA TYR A 287 23.98 -13.35 -13.24
C TYR A 287 22.57 -13.48 -13.79
N TRP A 288 22.42 -13.45 -15.12
CA TRP A 288 21.14 -13.67 -15.79
C TRP A 288 21.37 -14.04 -17.26
N ALA A 289 20.36 -14.63 -17.91
CA ALA A 289 20.47 -15.12 -19.28
C ALA A 289 19.48 -14.45 -20.24
N ASP A 290 19.92 -14.20 -21.49
CA ASP A 290 19.00 -14.13 -22.64
C ASP A 290 18.82 -15.54 -23.19
N LYS A 291 17.63 -16.11 -22.98
CA LYS A 291 17.34 -17.49 -23.35
C LYS A 291 17.21 -17.70 -24.86
N LEU A 292 16.85 -16.66 -25.61
CA LEU A 292 16.59 -16.73 -27.06
C LEU A 292 17.68 -16.09 -27.90
N GLY A 293 18.36 -15.08 -27.38
CA GLY A 293 19.68 -14.64 -27.84
C GLY A 293 20.76 -15.29 -26.98
N PRO A 294 20.95 -16.63 -27.04
CA PRO A 294 21.58 -17.44 -26.00
C PRO A 294 22.91 -16.88 -25.50
N ALA A 295 22.85 -16.20 -24.36
CA ALA A 295 23.99 -15.56 -23.72
C ALA A 295 23.76 -15.38 -22.22
N VAL A 296 24.85 -15.42 -21.45
CA VAL A 296 24.86 -15.13 -20.01
C VAL A 296 25.53 -13.79 -19.78
N TYR A 297 24.91 -12.98 -18.93
CA TYR A 297 25.39 -11.67 -18.52
C TYR A 297 25.68 -11.67 -17.03
N ARG A 298 26.68 -10.88 -16.66
CA ARG A 298 27.07 -10.58 -15.28
C ARG A 298 26.93 -9.08 -15.07
N HIS A 299 26.18 -8.69 -14.06
CA HIS A 299 26.05 -7.30 -13.62
C HIS A 299 26.70 -7.15 -12.24
N GLY A 300 27.75 -6.36 -12.16
CA GLY A 300 28.44 -6.02 -10.90
C GLY A 300 28.69 -4.52 -10.78
N PRO A 301 29.56 -4.10 -9.85
CA PRO A 301 29.88 -2.67 -9.64
C PRO A 301 30.37 -1.95 -10.90
N GLU A 302 31.08 -2.67 -11.77
CA GLU A 302 31.61 -2.17 -13.05
C GLU A 302 30.57 -2.11 -14.18
N GLY A 303 29.31 -2.46 -13.88
CA GLY A 303 28.22 -2.56 -14.84
C GLY A 303 28.00 -3.96 -15.40
N THR A 304 27.29 -4.03 -16.54
CA THR A 304 26.88 -5.29 -17.16
C THR A 304 27.83 -5.71 -18.28
N VAL A 305 28.32 -6.94 -18.20
CA VAL A 305 29.16 -7.57 -19.24
C VAL A 305 28.58 -8.91 -19.68
N ARG A 306 28.72 -9.24 -20.96
CA ARG A 306 28.41 -10.58 -21.47
C ARG A 306 29.61 -11.48 -21.22
N ILE A 307 29.41 -12.57 -20.48
CA ILE A 307 30.48 -13.49 -20.10
C ILE A 307 30.52 -14.77 -20.95
N LEU A 308 29.38 -15.16 -21.50
CA LEU A 308 29.23 -16.41 -22.24
C LEU A 308 28.20 -16.24 -23.35
N ARG A 309 28.47 -16.85 -24.51
CA ARG A 309 27.51 -17.06 -25.59
C ARG A 309 27.39 -18.56 -25.81
N THR A 310 26.16 -19.05 -25.96
CA THR A 310 25.90 -20.47 -26.22
C THR A 310 25.23 -20.64 -27.58
N GLU A 311 25.35 -21.82 -28.14
CA GLU A 311 24.78 -22.19 -29.44
C GLU A 311 23.31 -22.63 -29.35
N LYS A 312 22.82 -22.92 -28.13
CA LYS A 312 21.45 -23.36 -27.86
C LYS A 312 20.80 -22.56 -26.72
N PRO A 313 19.46 -22.57 -26.63
CA PRO A 313 18.73 -21.91 -25.55
C PRO A 313 19.17 -22.36 -24.16
N ILE A 314 19.23 -21.40 -23.24
CA ILE A 314 19.61 -21.64 -21.84
C ILE A 314 18.35 -22.05 -21.06
N MET A 315 18.36 -23.29 -20.57
CA MET A 315 17.27 -23.92 -19.83
C MET A 315 17.34 -23.69 -18.33
N GLY A 316 18.53 -23.39 -17.79
CA GLY A 316 18.73 -23.03 -16.40
C GLY A 316 20.12 -22.48 -16.14
N LEU A 317 20.25 -21.74 -15.04
CA LEU A 317 21.50 -21.17 -14.56
C LEU A 317 21.54 -21.30 -13.04
N GLU A 318 22.62 -21.85 -12.50
CA GLU A 318 22.86 -21.94 -11.06
C GLU A 318 24.29 -21.51 -10.71
N ILE A 319 24.49 -21.02 -9.49
CA ILE A 319 25.81 -20.54 -9.04
C ILE A 319 26.59 -21.72 -8.47
N THR A 320 27.86 -21.83 -8.82
CA THR A 320 28.80 -22.79 -8.24
C THR A 320 29.84 -22.05 -7.39
N PRO A 321 30.60 -22.74 -6.52
CA PRO A 321 31.67 -22.10 -5.75
C PRO A 321 32.73 -21.38 -6.60
N ASN A 322 32.92 -21.78 -7.86
CA ASN A 322 33.98 -21.27 -8.74
C ASN A 322 33.45 -20.61 -10.03
N GLY A 323 32.13 -20.45 -10.18
CA GLY A 323 31.52 -19.94 -11.40
C GLY A 323 30.04 -20.29 -11.53
N LEU A 324 29.66 -20.84 -12.68
CA LEU A 324 28.25 -21.10 -13.03
C LEU A 324 28.04 -22.53 -13.53
N PHE A 325 26.93 -23.12 -13.14
CA PHE A 325 26.35 -24.27 -13.81
C PHE A 325 25.37 -23.78 -14.87
N VAL A 326 25.61 -24.14 -16.13
CA VAL A 326 24.82 -23.71 -17.28
C VAL A 326 24.15 -24.92 -17.92
N ALA A 327 22.83 -24.90 -17.97
CA ALA A 327 22.02 -25.94 -18.59
C ALA A 327 21.49 -25.49 -19.94
N LEU A 328 21.76 -26.27 -20.98
CA LEU A 328 21.18 -26.14 -22.31
C LEU A 328 20.16 -27.27 -22.55
N GLU A 329 19.51 -27.24 -23.71
CA GLU A 329 18.47 -28.19 -24.09
C GLU A 329 18.92 -29.68 -24.06
N ASP A 330 20.16 -29.95 -24.45
CA ASP A 330 20.71 -31.30 -24.63
C ASP A 330 21.92 -31.60 -23.75
N VAL A 331 22.62 -30.57 -23.28
CA VAL A 331 23.84 -30.68 -22.47
C VAL A 331 23.82 -29.71 -21.29
N TYR A 332 24.65 -29.96 -20.29
CA TYR A 332 25.04 -29.00 -19.27
C TYR A 332 26.57 -28.90 -19.19
N PHE A 333 27.07 -27.83 -18.58
CA PHE A 333 28.49 -27.64 -18.31
C PHE A 333 28.72 -26.66 -17.15
N LEU A 334 29.96 -26.63 -16.67
CA LEU A 334 30.44 -25.63 -15.73
C LEU A 334 31.18 -24.52 -16.48
N TYR A 335 30.96 -23.28 -16.11
CA TYR A 335 31.69 -22.12 -16.62
C TYR A 335 32.50 -21.52 -15.47
N GLU A 336 33.83 -21.64 -15.55
CA GLU A 336 34.76 -21.23 -14.49
C GLU A 336 35.93 -20.47 -15.11
N LYS A 337 36.27 -19.30 -14.55
CA LYS A 337 37.41 -18.48 -14.97
C LYS A 337 37.48 -18.18 -16.48
N GLY A 338 36.33 -18.06 -17.14
CA GLY A 338 36.26 -17.77 -18.59
C GLY A 338 36.22 -19.01 -19.49
N GLU A 339 36.32 -20.21 -18.92
CA GLU A 339 36.38 -21.47 -19.66
C GLU A 339 35.15 -22.35 -19.41
N VAL A 340 34.72 -23.06 -20.46
CA VAL A 340 33.69 -24.10 -20.36
C VAL A 340 34.36 -25.43 -19.98
N ARG A 341 33.88 -26.07 -18.93
CA ARG A 341 34.36 -27.35 -18.39
C ARG A 341 33.23 -28.37 -18.30
N HIS A 342 33.55 -29.66 -18.45
CA HIS A 342 32.63 -30.77 -18.20
C HIS A 342 31.31 -30.68 -18.98
N ARG A 343 31.40 -30.63 -20.31
CA ARG A 343 30.22 -30.60 -21.19
C ARG A 343 29.61 -32.00 -21.30
N THR A 344 28.46 -32.21 -20.68
CA THR A 344 27.84 -33.53 -20.49
C THR A 344 26.40 -33.54 -20.98
N PRO A 345 25.98 -34.55 -21.76
CA PRO A 345 24.58 -34.73 -22.16
C PRO A 345 23.65 -35.08 -20.98
N TRP A 346 22.38 -34.73 -21.09
CA TRP A 346 21.36 -35.17 -20.12
C TRP A 346 21.07 -36.67 -20.24
N GLY A 347 21.12 -37.40 -19.13
CA GLY A 347 20.76 -38.83 -19.07
C GLY A 347 19.25 -39.11 -19.11
N PHE A 348 18.42 -38.06 -19.16
CA PHE A 348 16.95 -38.15 -19.03
C PHE A 348 16.18 -37.29 -20.04
N GLY A 349 16.86 -36.73 -21.04
CA GLY A 349 16.28 -35.82 -22.03
C GLY A 349 16.23 -34.37 -21.56
N THR A 350 15.48 -33.54 -22.29
CA THR A 350 15.49 -32.07 -22.12
C THR A 350 14.77 -31.63 -20.84
N PRO A 351 15.45 -30.93 -19.92
CA PRO A 351 14.81 -30.31 -18.77
C PRO A 351 13.96 -29.11 -19.20
N THR A 352 12.82 -28.93 -18.55
CA THR A 352 11.91 -27.79 -18.75
C THR A 352 12.27 -26.60 -17.86
N CYS A 353 12.75 -26.88 -16.65
CA CYS A 353 13.27 -25.92 -15.69
C CYS A 353 14.13 -26.64 -14.65
N LEU A 354 14.94 -25.88 -13.95
CA LEU A 354 15.91 -26.36 -12.97
C LEU A 354 15.89 -25.47 -11.73
N CYS A 355 16.27 -26.02 -10.59
CA CYS A 355 16.62 -25.28 -9.40
C CYS A 355 17.70 -26.03 -8.60
N CYS A 356 18.22 -25.40 -7.55
CA CYS A 356 19.17 -26.00 -6.63
C CYS A 356 18.63 -25.97 -5.20
N ASP A 357 18.91 -27.00 -4.41
CA ASP A 357 18.62 -27.00 -2.97
C ASP A 357 19.84 -26.58 -2.13
N ARG A 358 19.65 -26.41 -0.82
CA ARG A 358 20.74 -25.98 0.09
C ARG A 358 21.93 -26.95 0.18
N GLU A 359 21.75 -28.21 -0.21
CA GLU A 359 22.85 -29.19 -0.25
C GLU A 359 23.62 -29.15 -1.58
N GLY A 360 23.20 -28.28 -2.50
CA GLY A 360 23.84 -28.09 -3.79
C GLY A 360 23.37 -29.09 -4.85
N ARG A 361 22.31 -29.87 -4.57
CA ARG A 361 21.75 -30.82 -5.54
C ARG A 361 20.94 -30.09 -6.59
N VAL A 362 21.10 -30.49 -7.84
CA VAL A 362 20.30 -29.96 -8.95
C VAL A 362 18.99 -30.72 -9.03
N TRP A 363 17.88 -30.00 -9.14
CA TRP A 363 16.54 -30.54 -9.33
C TRP A 363 15.99 -30.10 -10.67
N ALA A 364 15.35 -31.01 -11.40
CA ALA A 364 14.82 -30.77 -12.73
C ALA A 364 13.36 -31.20 -12.85
N SER A 365 12.66 -30.53 -13.76
CA SER A 365 11.39 -31.01 -14.30
C SER A 365 11.56 -31.45 -15.74
N ILE A 366 10.99 -32.60 -16.12
CA ILE A 366 11.05 -33.15 -17.48
C ILE A 366 9.66 -33.52 -17.98
N ARG A 367 9.46 -33.39 -19.30
CA ARG A 367 8.26 -33.89 -19.96
C ARG A 367 8.43 -35.37 -20.33
N MET A 368 7.52 -36.21 -19.89
CA MET A 368 7.45 -37.62 -20.29
C MET A 368 6.69 -37.76 -21.61
N GLY A 369 6.99 -38.82 -22.37
CA GLY A 369 6.24 -39.16 -23.59
C GLY A 369 4.74 -39.40 -23.37
N SER A 370 4.34 -39.74 -22.13
CA SER A 370 2.92 -39.88 -21.73
C SER A 370 2.16 -38.56 -21.59
N GLY A 371 2.84 -37.41 -21.71
CA GLY A 371 2.24 -36.09 -21.47
C GLY A 371 2.14 -35.70 -19.99
N GLN A 372 2.81 -36.43 -19.10
CA GLN A 372 2.99 -36.03 -17.69
C GLN A 372 4.37 -35.43 -17.47
N TRP A 373 4.53 -34.66 -16.40
CA TRP A 373 5.82 -34.09 -15.98
C TRP A 373 6.33 -34.78 -14.73
N LYS A 374 7.63 -35.09 -14.73
CA LYS A 374 8.33 -35.60 -13.55
C LYS A 374 9.20 -34.51 -12.97
N VAL A 375 9.19 -34.39 -11.65
CA VAL A 375 10.09 -33.52 -10.89
C VAL A 375 10.99 -34.40 -10.04
N GLY A 376 12.30 -34.19 -10.13
CA GLY A 376 13.27 -35.07 -9.49
C GLY A 376 14.65 -34.46 -9.29
N GLU A 377 15.46 -35.15 -8.51
CA GLU A 377 16.87 -34.84 -8.30
C GLU A 377 17.67 -35.33 -9.52
N VAL A 378 18.60 -34.52 -9.99
CA VAL A 378 19.59 -34.95 -10.98
C VAL A 378 20.74 -35.60 -10.22
N SER A 379 20.90 -36.91 -10.41
CA SER A 379 21.99 -37.67 -9.81
C SER A 379 23.34 -37.29 -10.41
N ARG A 380 24.42 -37.72 -9.75
CA ARG A 380 25.79 -37.40 -10.18
C ARG A 380 26.13 -37.89 -11.58
N ASP A 381 25.52 -38.98 -12.06
CA ASP A 381 25.71 -39.51 -13.41
C ASP A 381 24.84 -38.82 -14.47
N GLY A 382 24.13 -37.75 -14.10
CA GLY A 382 23.27 -36.98 -14.99
C GLY A 382 21.93 -37.66 -15.30
N THR A 383 21.53 -38.70 -14.57
CA THR A 383 20.19 -39.31 -14.64
C THR A 383 19.20 -38.60 -13.70
N LEU A 384 17.88 -38.83 -13.88
CA LEU A 384 16.84 -38.18 -13.05
C LEU A 384 16.25 -39.19 -12.07
N ILE A 385 16.45 -38.93 -10.78
CA ILE A 385 15.77 -39.62 -9.69
C ILE A 385 14.42 -38.94 -9.49
N SER A 386 13.35 -39.53 -10.04
CA SER A 386 12.00 -38.98 -9.99
C SER A 386 11.40 -39.08 -8.59
N HIS A 387 10.91 -37.96 -8.05
CA HIS A 387 10.22 -37.91 -6.76
C HIS A 387 8.72 -37.61 -6.88
N TRP A 388 8.33 -36.75 -7.82
CA TRP A 388 6.93 -36.36 -8.00
C TRP A 388 6.51 -36.43 -9.47
N GLN A 389 5.22 -36.63 -9.68
CA GLN A 389 4.60 -36.63 -11.00
C GLN A 389 3.42 -35.66 -11.00
N ILE A 390 3.36 -34.81 -12.03
CA ILE A 390 2.35 -33.76 -12.19
C ILE A 390 1.76 -33.87 -13.60
N SER A 391 0.45 -33.69 -13.73
CA SER A 391 -0.29 -33.88 -14.99
C SER A 391 -0.28 -32.67 -15.92
N GLU A 392 0.51 -31.64 -15.62
CA GLU A 392 0.61 -30.42 -16.41
C GLU A 392 2.04 -29.89 -16.47
N ALA A 393 2.29 -29.00 -17.44
CA ALA A 393 3.61 -28.46 -17.70
C ALA A 393 4.13 -27.65 -16.51
N ILE A 394 5.39 -27.90 -16.12
CA ILE A 394 6.09 -27.14 -15.08
C ILE A 394 7.16 -26.27 -15.73
N SER A 395 7.17 -24.97 -15.42
CA SER A 395 8.09 -24.00 -16.02
C SER A 395 9.03 -23.32 -15.04
N ALA A 396 8.81 -23.45 -13.73
CA ALA A 396 9.74 -22.98 -12.70
C ALA A 396 9.69 -23.86 -11.46
N LEU A 397 10.83 -23.95 -10.77
CA LEU A 397 11.03 -24.67 -9.51
C LEU A 397 11.76 -23.76 -8.53
N CYS A 398 11.41 -23.82 -7.24
CA CYS A 398 12.15 -23.09 -6.20
C CYS A 398 12.06 -23.81 -4.84
N TRP A 399 13.20 -24.00 -4.19
CA TRP A 399 13.28 -24.62 -2.87
C TRP A 399 13.11 -23.61 -1.74
N ASP A 400 12.23 -23.94 -0.79
CA ASP A 400 12.25 -23.40 0.57
C ASP A 400 13.03 -24.38 1.46
N SER A 401 14.34 -24.18 1.50
CA SER A 401 15.25 -25.07 2.21
C SER A 401 15.00 -25.14 3.73
N PRO A 402 14.73 -24.04 4.45
CA PRO A 402 14.35 -24.10 5.86
C PRO A 402 13.15 -24.99 6.15
N ARG A 403 12.14 -25.01 5.28
CA ARG A 403 10.90 -25.80 5.46
C ARG A 403 10.89 -27.12 4.69
N GLN A 404 12.02 -27.49 4.06
CA GLN A 404 12.19 -28.75 3.31
C GLN A 404 11.07 -29.02 2.31
N GLN A 405 10.72 -27.98 1.54
CA GLN A 405 9.63 -28.05 0.56
C GLN A 405 10.04 -27.39 -0.75
N LEU A 406 9.51 -27.95 -1.85
CA LEU A 406 9.76 -27.49 -3.21
C LEU A 406 8.47 -26.89 -3.79
N PHE A 407 8.57 -25.71 -4.39
CA PHE A 407 7.48 -25.12 -5.14
C PHE A 407 7.66 -25.37 -6.63
N ALA A 408 6.56 -25.70 -7.32
CA ALA A 408 6.53 -25.93 -8.76
C ALA A 408 5.42 -25.09 -9.40
N LEU A 409 5.77 -24.37 -10.47
CA LEU A 409 4.86 -23.46 -11.18
C LEU A 409 4.33 -24.12 -12.45
N ALA A 410 3.00 -24.18 -12.57
CA ALA A 410 2.32 -24.64 -13.75
C ALA A 410 1.63 -23.46 -14.48
N PRO A 411 2.21 -22.96 -15.59
CA PRO A 411 1.81 -21.68 -16.16
C PRO A 411 0.49 -21.74 -16.94
N GLU A 412 0.05 -22.93 -17.40
CA GLU A 412 -1.18 -23.08 -18.19
C GLU A 412 -2.45 -23.00 -17.32
N SER A 413 -2.43 -23.63 -16.14
CA SER A 413 -3.52 -23.51 -15.17
C SER A 413 -3.39 -22.29 -14.28
N GLY A 414 -2.20 -21.68 -14.20
CA GLY A 414 -1.87 -20.61 -13.25
C GLY A 414 -1.71 -21.14 -11.83
N SER A 415 -1.42 -22.44 -11.66
CA SER A 415 -1.28 -23.08 -10.35
C SER A 415 0.15 -23.08 -9.86
N LEU A 416 0.30 -22.94 -8.54
CA LEU A 416 1.52 -23.23 -7.81
C LEU A 416 1.29 -24.49 -6.99
N TYR A 417 2.23 -25.43 -7.05
CA TYR A 417 2.22 -26.66 -6.27
C TYR A 417 3.24 -26.57 -5.15
N ARG A 418 2.90 -27.17 -4.01
CA ARG A 418 3.81 -27.37 -2.88
C ARG A 418 4.09 -28.86 -2.76
N LEU A 419 5.36 -29.22 -2.93
CA LEU A 419 5.87 -30.59 -2.97
C LEU A 419 6.68 -30.84 -1.69
N ARG A 420 6.35 -31.92 -0.98
CA ARG A 420 7.07 -32.38 0.21
C ARG A 420 7.37 -33.86 0.07
N ALA A 421 8.54 -34.28 0.54
CA ALA A 421 8.93 -35.69 0.51
C ALA A 421 7.92 -36.54 1.29
N GLY A 422 7.47 -37.65 0.71
CA GLY A 422 6.49 -38.56 1.33
C GLY A 422 5.06 -38.03 1.42
N ALA A 423 4.76 -36.85 0.88
CA ALA A 423 3.42 -36.29 0.85
C ALA A 423 2.83 -36.29 -0.58
N GLU A 424 1.50 -36.32 -0.66
CA GLU A 424 0.81 -36.09 -1.93
C GLU A 424 1.04 -34.68 -2.46
N VAL A 425 1.10 -34.56 -3.79
CA VAL A 425 1.22 -33.27 -4.48
C VAL A 425 -0.06 -32.47 -4.25
N ARG A 426 0.07 -31.29 -3.63
CA ARG A 426 -1.06 -30.39 -3.38
C ARG A 426 -0.86 -29.06 -4.09
N ARG A 427 -1.94 -28.56 -4.70
CA ARG A 427 -1.99 -27.18 -5.16
C ARG A 427 -1.92 -26.26 -3.94
N PHE A 428 -0.93 -25.38 -3.96
CA PHE A 428 -0.67 -24.38 -2.94
C PHE A 428 -1.57 -23.16 -3.13
N THR A 429 -1.58 -22.61 -4.33
CA THR A 429 -2.43 -21.47 -4.71
C THR A 429 -2.61 -21.42 -6.23
N SER A 430 -3.40 -20.50 -6.73
CA SER A 430 -3.58 -20.27 -8.18
C SER A 430 -3.99 -18.85 -8.50
N MET A 431 -3.56 -18.35 -9.66
CA MET A 431 -4.06 -17.10 -10.23
C MET A 431 -5.17 -17.36 -11.26
N PRO A 432 -6.19 -16.49 -11.36
CA PRO A 432 -7.15 -16.54 -12.45
C PRO A 432 -6.48 -16.40 -13.82
N LYS A 433 -6.95 -17.14 -14.84
CA LYS A 433 -6.39 -17.10 -16.20
C LYS A 433 -6.35 -15.69 -16.84
N GLY A 434 -7.26 -14.80 -16.42
CA GLY A 434 -7.31 -13.41 -16.90
C GLY A 434 -6.26 -12.48 -16.29
N SER A 435 -5.56 -12.90 -15.24
CA SER A 435 -4.58 -12.07 -14.53
C SER A 435 -3.24 -11.97 -15.26
N GLY A 436 -2.99 -12.81 -16.26
CA GLY A 436 -1.68 -13.01 -16.88
C GLY A 436 -1.16 -14.41 -16.57
N GLN A 437 0.04 -14.72 -17.07
CA GLN A 437 0.68 -16.02 -16.91
C GLN A 437 1.77 -15.96 -15.85
N LEU A 438 1.69 -16.86 -14.86
CA LEU A 438 2.73 -17.01 -13.85
C LEU A 438 4.07 -17.40 -14.50
N SER A 439 5.16 -16.80 -14.04
CA SER A 439 6.50 -17.05 -14.56
C SER A 439 7.57 -16.82 -13.49
N GLY A 440 8.50 -17.77 -13.35
CA GLY A 440 9.59 -17.69 -12.36
C GLY A 440 9.14 -17.79 -10.90
N LEU A 441 10.09 -18.09 -10.03
CA LEU A 441 9.83 -18.30 -8.60
C LEU A 441 11.01 -17.85 -7.73
N ALA A 442 10.67 -17.21 -6.62
CA ALA A 442 11.58 -17.03 -5.49
C ALA A 442 10.84 -17.20 -4.16
N VAL A 443 11.57 -17.50 -3.09
CA VAL A 443 11.04 -17.62 -1.74
C VAL A 443 11.83 -16.74 -0.79
N ASP A 444 11.13 -16.02 0.09
CA ASP A 444 11.75 -15.23 1.14
C ASP A 444 11.92 -16.03 2.46
N GLY A 445 12.60 -15.44 3.44
CA GLY A 445 12.87 -16.08 4.74
C GLY A 445 11.60 -16.47 5.51
N ASP A 446 10.51 -15.74 5.29
CA ASP A 446 9.21 -15.99 5.93
C ASP A 446 8.45 -17.15 5.29
N GLY A 447 8.94 -17.66 4.14
CA GLY A 447 8.34 -18.75 3.38
C GLY A 447 7.25 -18.26 2.43
N SER A 448 7.15 -16.95 2.20
CA SER A 448 6.26 -16.38 1.20
C SER A 448 6.85 -16.60 -0.21
N VAL A 449 5.96 -16.90 -1.16
CA VAL A 449 6.32 -17.25 -2.53
C VAL A 449 6.12 -16.04 -3.44
N TRP A 450 7.16 -15.68 -4.17
CA TRP A 450 7.17 -14.59 -5.13
C TRP A 450 7.20 -15.15 -6.55
N THR A 451 6.38 -14.61 -7.44
CA THR A 451 6.28 -15.02 -8.86
C THR A 451 6.04 -13.81 -9.75
N ALA A 452 6.57 -13.81 -10.97
CA ALA A 452 6.20 -12.82 -11.97
C ALA A 452 4.87 -13.20 -12.62
N LEU A 453 4.17 -12.19 -13.17
CA LEU A 453 2.90 -12.32 -13.86
C LEU A 453 3.02 -11.69 -15.26
N SER A 454 3.48 -12.50 -16.22
CA SER A 454 3.68 -12.10 -17.60
C SER A 454 2.35 -11.74 -18.28
N GLY A 455 2.28 -10.59 -18.95
CA GLY A 455 1.04 -10.05 -19.50
C GLY A 455 0.13 -9.39 -18.46
N GLY A 456 0.34 -9.64 -17.17
CA GLY A 456 -0.30 -8.96 -16.04
C GLY A 456 0.50 -7.78 -15.49
N TRP A 457 1.70 -7.52 -16.04
CA TRP A 457 2.56 -6.38 -15.68
C TRP A 457 2.80 -6.29 -14.18
N SER A 458 2.98 -7.44 -13.52
CA SER A 458 3.07 -7.48 -12.07
C SER A 458 4.05 -8.55 -11.55
N ILE A 459 4.49 -8.36 -10.31
CA ILE A 459 5.07 -9.40 -9.45
C ILE A 459 4.04 -9.66 -8.35
N VAL A 460 3.88 -10.93 -7.97
CA VAL A 460 2.91 -11.36 -6.98
C VAL A 460 3.63 -12.03 -5.82
N LYS A 461 3.26 -11.65 -4.60
CA LYS A 461 3.68 -12.28 -3.35
C LYS A 461 2.48 -13.02 -2.75
N PHE A 462 2.65 -14.31 -2.51
CA PHE A 462 1.75 -15.12 -1.70
C PHE A 462 2.36 -15.35 -0.33
N ASP A 463 1.56 -15.25 0.73
CA ASP A 463 2.01 -15.64 2.07
C ASP A 463 2.32 -17.14 2.16
N HIS A 464 2.88 -17.58 3.29
CA HIS A 464 3.24 -18.99 3.52
C HIS A 464 2.04 -19.97 3.52
N GLU A 465 0.80 -19.46 3.58
CA GLU A 465 -0.45 -20.24 3.51
C GLU A 465 -1.00 -20.32 2.08
N GLY A 466 -0.56 -19.42 1.19
CA GLY A 466 -0.97 -19.34 -0.21
C GLY A 466 -1.97 -18.22 -0.51
N ASN A 467 -2.26 -17.35 0.46
CA ASN A 467 -3.11 -16.18 0.25
C ASN A 467 -2.32 -15.08 -0.48
N LEU A 468 -3.00 -14.34 -1.35
CA LEU A 468 -2.41 -13.21 -2.05
C LEU A 468 -2.12 -12.09 -1.03
N GLU A 469 -0.84 -11.87 -0.74
CA GLU A 469 -0.38 -10.87 0.23
C GLU A 469 -0.14 -9.51 -0.46
N ARG A 470 0.51 -9.54 -1.63
CA ARG A 470 0.88 -8.31 -2.36
C ARG A 470 0.93 -8.53 -3.87
N MET A 471 0.58 -7.49 -4.61
CA MET A 471 0.81 -7.41 -6.06
C MET A 471 1.53 -6.09 -6.36
N LEU A 472 2.68 -6.16 -7.01
CA LEU A 472 3.53 -5.02 -7.36
C LEU A 472 3.45 -4.81 -8.87
N GLY A 473 2.96 -3.66 -9.30
CA GLY A 473 2.97 -3.30 -10.71
C GLY A 473 4.41 -3.10 -11.21
N VAL A 474 4.72 -3.62 -12.39
CA VAL A 474 6.04 -3.49 -13.01
C VAL A 474 5.95 -2.75 -14.35
N PRO A 475 6.95 -1.92 -14.70
CA PRO A 475 6.93 -1.14 -15.93
C PRO A 475 7.46 -1.94 -17.15
N VAL A 476 7.22 -3.25 -17.13
CA VAL A 476 7.57 -4.21 -18.19
C VAL A 476 6.34 -5.09 -18.47
N ALA A 477 6.02 -5.33 -19.74
CA ALA A 477 4.78 -6.03 -20.08
C ALA A 477 4.82 -7.52 -19.71
N SER A 478 6.00 -8.11 -19.78
CA SER A 478 6.23 -9.53 -19.58
C SER A 478 7.42 -9.75 -18.66
N PRO A 479 7.27 -9.56 -17.33
CA PRO A 479 8.25 -10.06 -16.38
C PRO A 479 8.29 -11.60 -16.44
N THR A 480 9.48 -12.19 -16.37
CA THR A 480 9.72 -13.60 -16.73
C THR A 480 10.29 -14.44 -15.61
N ASP A 481 11.10 -13.85 -14.73
CA ASP A 481 11.73 -14.56 -13.64
C ASP A 481 12.24 -13.58 -12.59
N LEU A 482 12.56 -14.08 -11.40
CA LEU A 482 13.02 -13.25 -10.28
C LEU A 482 13.95 -13.98 -9.32
N CYS A 483 14.82 -13.23 -8.65
CA CYS A 483 15.61 -13.73 -7.53
C CYS A 483 15.86 -12.63 -6.49
N PHE A 484 16.07 -13.04 -5.24
CA PHE A 484 16.58 -12.14 -4.22
C PHE A 484 18.10 -11.98 -4.32
N GLY A 485 18.61 -10.81 -3.93
CA GLY A 485 20.03 -10.50 -3.92
C GLY A 485 20.34 -9.19 -3.20
N ALA A 486 21.45 -8.56 -3.61
CA ALA A 486 22.16 -7.49 -2.91
C ALA A 486 22.79 -7.93 -1.58
N VAL A 487 23.64 -7.07 -1.02
CA VAL A 487 24.36 -7.32 0.25
C VAL A 487 23.39 -7.51 1.41
N ASP A 488 22.25 -6.83 1.37
CA ASP A 488 21.22 -6.88 2.40
C ASP A 488 20.23 -8.04 2.22
N GLY A 489 20.32 -8.79 1.11
CA GLY A 489 19.38 -9.86 0.75
C GLY A 489 17.93 -9.39 0.55
N ARG A 490 17.68 -8.08 0.49
CA ARG A 490 16.34 -7.47 0.44
C ARG A 490 16.01 -6.87 -0.91
N THR A 491 16.89 -7.01 -1.89
CA THR A 491 16.64 -6.54 -3.25
C THR A 491 16.08 -7.68 -4.10
N LEU A 492 14.96 -7.44 -4.76
CA LEU A 492 14.38 -8.34 -5.75
C LEU A 492 14.84 -7.93 -7.15
N PHE A 493 15.50 -8.84 -7.85
CA PHE A 493 15.86 -8.69 -9.26
C PHE A 493 14.85 -9.41 -10.14
N VAL A 494 14.41 -8.77 -11.21
CA VAL A 494 13.33 -9.27 -12.07
C VAL A 494 13.76 -9.18 -13.52
N THR A 495 13.81 -10.31 -14.22
CA THR A 495 14.06 -10.34 -15.67
C THR A 495 12.76 -10.13 -16.44
N SER A 496 12.85 -9.70 -17.70
CA SER A 496 11.69 -9.52 -18.56
C SER A 496 11.93 -9.94 -20.01
N SER A 497 10.83 -10.11 -20.76
CA SER A 497 10.83 -10.43 -22.19
C SER A 497 10.47 -9.21 -23.03
N ARG A 498 11.09 -9.12 -24.21
CA ARG A 498 10.71 -8.17 -25.26
C ARG A 498 10.09 -8.85 -26.48
N GLN A 499 10.25 -10.18 -26.63
CA GLN A 499 9.87 -10.92 -27.83
C GLN A 499 8.34 -11.00 -28.04
N ALA A 500 7.58 -11.33 -26.99
CA ALA A 500 6.13 -11.53 -27.08
C ALA A 500 5.31 -10.26 -26.79
N VAL A 501 5.94 -9.08 -26.86
CA VAL A 501 5.32 -7.80 -26.47
C VAL A 501 4.93 -7.02 -27.73
N SER A 502 3.66 -6.62 -27.83
CA SER A 502 3.18 -5.84 -28.98
C SER A 502 3.90 -4.49 -29.09
N ARG A 503 4.03 -3.94 -30.31
CA ARG A 503 4.64 -2.61 -30.51
C ARG A 503 3.94 -1.52 -29.70
N GLN A 504 2.63 -1.62 -29.51
CA GLN A 504 1.87 -0.67 -28.69
C GLN A 504 2.18 -0.82 -27.21
N ALA A 505 2.30 -2.06 -26.71
CA ALA A 505 2.71 -2.32 -25.32
C ALA A 505 4.15 -1.85 -25.06
N LEU A 506 5.08 -2.01 -26.00
CA LEU A 506 6.47 -1.53 -25.86
C LEU A 506 6.59 -0.01 -25.75
N LYS A 507 5.64 0.77 -26.30
CA LYS A 507 5.61 2.23 -26.10
C LYS A 507 5.30 2.59 -24.65
N ASN A 508 4.46 1.78 -23.99
CA ASN A 508 4.03 1.99 -22.61
C ASN A 508 4.91 1.26 -21.59
N ALA A 509 5.69 0.27 -22.02
CA ALA A 509 6.70 -0.46 -21.24
C ALA A 509 8.06 -0.47 -21.96
N PRO A 510 8.74 0.69 -22.05
CA PRO A 510 9.97 0.84 -22.82
C PRO A 510 11.11 -0.06 -22.32
N TRP A 511 11.09 -0.39 -21.03
CA TRP A 511 12.07 -1.24 -20.36
C TRP A 511 11.84 -2.75 -20.56
N SER A 512 10.81 -3.17 -21.32
CA SER A 512 10.62 -4.60 -21.61
C SER A 512 11.87 -5.19 -22.26
N GLY A 513 12.41 -6.27 -21.68
CA GLY A 513 13.67 -6.91 -22.04
C GLY A 513 14.86 -6.54 -21.14
N THR A 514 14.73 -5.57 -20.23
CA THR A 514 15.77 -5.29 -19.22
C THR A 514 15.62 -6.17 -17.98
N VAL A 515 16.66 -6.14 -17.14
CA VAL A 515 16.57 -6.57 -15.74
C VAL A 515 16.25 -5.36 -14.87
N MET A 516 15.31 -5.53 -13.96
CA MET A 516 14.83 -4.51 -13.03
C MET A 516 15.19 -4.89 -11.59
N SER A 517 15.26 -3.92 -10.69
CA SER A 517 15.41 -4.15 -9.26
C SER A 517 14.44 -3.32 -8.44
N THR A 518 14.00 -3.85 -7.30
CA THR A 518 13.19 -3.14 -6.31
C THR A 518 13.46 -3.68 -4.90
N PRO A 519 13.36 -2.85 -3.85
CA PRO A 519 13.34 -3.34 -2.47
C PRO A 519 12.12 -4.25 -2.21
N ALA A 520 12.36 -5.45 -1.69
CA ALA A 520 11.31 -6.45 -1.43
C ALA A 520 10.63 -6.29 -0.06
N GLY A 521 11.22 -5.52 0.86
CA GLY A 521 10.77 -5.37 2.25
C GLY A 521 10.97 -6.61 3.13
N SER A 522 11.33 -7.75 2.55
CA SER A 522 11.63 -9.03 3.19
C SER A 522 13.00 -9.53 2.73
N HIS A 523 13.65 -10.36 3.56
CA HIS A 523 14.97 -10.93 3.22
C HIS A 523 14.78 -12.23 2.44
N GLY A 524 15.40 -12.35 1.27
CA GLY A 524 15.40 -13.56 0.47
C GLY A 524 16.17 -14.71 1.10
N ALA A 525 15.86 -15.95 0.70
CA ALA A 525 16.81 -17.04 0.96
C ALA A 525 18.08 -16.84 0.13
N PRO A 526 19.30 -17.01 0.70
CA PRO A 526 20.53 -16.97 -0.08
C PRO A 526 20.49 -18.01 -1.19
N ALA A 527 20.93 -17.64 -2.41
CA ALA A 527 21.02 -18.59 -3.50
C ALA A 527 21.96 -19.75 -3.12
N PRO A 528 21.50 -21.01 -3.17
CA PRO A 528 22.35 -22.14 -2.85
C PRO A 528 23.43 -22.34 -3.93
N LEU A 529 24.60 -22.80 -3.50
CA LEU A 529 25.71 -23.13 -4.39
C LEU A 529 25.59 -24.58 -4.84
N THR A 530 25.48 -24.81 -6.15
CA THR A 530 25.53 -26.16 -6.72
C THR A 530 26.96 -26.59 -7.04
N ARG A 531 27.23 -27.90 -6.99
CA ARG A 531 28.42 -28.50 -7.59
C ARG A 531 28.15 -29.06 -8.99
N GLY A 532 26.90 -29.01 -9.44
CA GLY A 532 26.42 -29.76 -10.60
C GLY A 532 26.44 -31.27 -10.37
N PRO A 533 25.92 -32.05 -11.33
CA PRO A 533 26.24 -33.47 -11.47
C PRO A 533 27.75 -33.63 -11.74
N ALA A 534 28.34 -34.74 -11.32
CA ALA A 534 29.80 -34.95 -11.31
C ALA A 534 30.39 -35.23 -12.70
#